data_AF-A0AAU0WEU7-F1
#
_entry.id   AF-A0AAU0WEU7-F1
#
_cell.length_a   1.000
_cell.length_b   1.000
_cell.length_c   1.000
_cell.angle_alpha   90.00
_cell.angle_beta   90.00
_cell.angle_gamma   90.00
#
_symmetry.space_group_name_H-M   'P 1'
#
loop_
_entity.id
_entity.type
_entity.pdbx_description
1 polymer ?
#
loop_
_entity_poly.entity_id
_entity_poly.type
_entity_poly.pdbx_seq_one_letter_code
_entity_poly.pdbx_strand_id
1 'polypeptide(L)'
;MEAERGRSGIAAHAGVLLDALRFVDDDYATAVTVAELRRADVDFGVAAAAHVARPNPMLPEGALVATVAPEAYAGLGVGVMDLTR
;
A
#
# COMPACT_ATOMS: atom_id res chain seq x y z
N MET A 1 -1.62 16.32 -0.06
CA MET A 1 -1.37 14.93 0.36
C MET A 1 -2.46 14.07 -0.28
N GLU A 2 -2.11 13.04 -1.07
CA GLU A 2 -3.10 12.25 -1.84
C GLU A 2 -4.19 11.65 -0.95
N ALA A 3 -3.84 11.20 0.25
CA ALA A 3 -4.79 10.64 1.22
C ALA A 3 -5.91 11.63 1.60
N GLU A 4 -5.57 12.90 1.82
CA GLU A 4 -6.55 13.96 2.19
C GLU A 4 -7.56 14.22 1.05
N ARG A 5 -7.16 13.99 -0.21
CA ARG A 5 -8.08 14.08 -1.36
C ARG A 5 -9.08 12.92 -1.39
N GLY A 6 -8.66 11.73 -0.95
CA GLY A 6 -9.52 10.55 -0.90
C GLY A 6 -10.48 10.54 0.29
N ARG A 7 -10.06 11.08 1.44
CA ARG A 7 -10.90 11.24 2.63
C ARG A 7 -10.43 12.41 3.47
N SER A 8 -11.24 13.47 3.54
CA SER A 8 -10.90 14.62 4.37
C SER A 8 -10.78 14.23 5.85
N GLY A 9 -9.76 14.76 6.53
CA GLY A 9 -9.43 14.48 7.92
C GLY A 9 -8.62 13.21 8.16
N ILE A 10 -8.30 12.42 7.11
CA ILE A 10 -7.51 11.19 7.27
C ILE A 10 -6.11 11.47 7.81
N ALA A 11 -5.49 12.59 7.44
CA ALA A 11 -4.15 12.93 7.92
C ALA A 11 -4.11 13.17 9.43
N ALA A 12 -5.12 13.87 9.97
CA ALA A 12 -5.24 14.07 11.42
C ALA A 12 -5.51 12.76 12.15
N HIS A 13 -6.33 11.88 11.57
CA HIS A 13 -6.65 10.58 12.17
C HIS A 13 -5.46 9.63 12.16
N ALA A 14 -4.69 9.58 11.06
CA ALA A 14 -3.45 8.82 10.97
C ALA A 14 -2.39 9.32 11.96
N GLY A 15 -2.33 10.63 12.22
CA GLY A 15 -1.42 11.22 13.21
C GLY A 15 -1.61 10.69 14.63
N VAL A 16 -2.82 10.24 15.01
CA VAL A 16 -3.07 9.62 16.32
C VAL A 16 -2.43 8.23 16.41
N LEU A 17 -2.18 7.57 15.28
CA LEU A 17 -1.62 6.23 15.19
C LEU A 17 -0.10 6.22 14.99
N LEU A 18 0.60 7.36 15.19
CA LEU A 18 2.04 7.49 14.93
C LEU A 18 2.89 6.38 15.59
N ASP A 19 2.54 5.97 16.81
CA ASP A 19 3.27 4.92 17.53
C ASP A 19 3.00 3.50 17.01
N ALA A 20 1.94 3.32 16.22
CA ALA A 20 1.54 2.05 15.60
C ALA A 20 1.82 2.00 14.10
N LEU A 21 2.11 3.15 13.47
CA LEU A 21 2.39 3.26 12.05
C LEU A 21 3.89 3.10 11.80
N ARG A 22 4.22 2.28 10.80
CA ARG A 22 5.57 2.21 10.25
C ARG A 22 5.61 2.99 8.96
N PHE A 23 6.50 3.97 8.89
CA PHE A 23 6.83 4.65 7.65
C PHE A 23 7.79 3.79 6.85
N VAL A 24 7.51 3.66 5.56
CA VAL A 24 8.43 3.08 4.59
C VAL A 24 8.96 4.24 3.77
N ASP A 25 10.29 4.32 3.67
CA ASP A 25 10.92 5.37 2.87
C ASP A 25 10.60 5.17 1.39
N ASP A 26 10.21 6.26 0.74
CA ASP A 26 9.92 6.30 -0.69
C ASP A 26 11.26 6.40 -1.45
N ASP A 27 11.91 5.26 -1.63
CA ASP A 27 13.17 5.18 -2.36
C ASP A 27 12.93 5.13 -3.89
N TYR A 28 14.03 5.14 -4.65
CA TYR A 28 13.96 5.08 -6.10
C TYR A 28 13.26 3.81 -6.60
N ALA A 29 13.41 2.68 -5.90
CA ALA A 29 12.78 1.42 -6.28
C ALA A 29 11.25 1.48 -6.07
N THR A 30 10.80 2.12 -4.99
CA THR A 30 9.38 2.42 -4.77
C THR A 30 8.83 3.29 -5.90
N ALA A 31 9.51 4.39 -6.22
CA ALA A 31 9.06 5.33 -7.26
C ALA A 31 8.94 4.65 -8.64
N VAL A 32 9.93 3.85 -9.04
CA VAL A 32 9.91 3.10 -10.30
C VAL A 32 8.77 2.08 -10.31
N THR A 33 8.64 1.28 -9.24
CA THR A 33 7.59 0.26 -9.15
C THR A 33 6.20 0.89 -9.27
N VAL A 34 5.95 1.98 -8.54
CA VAL A 34 4.67 2.68 -8.55
C VAL A 34 4.40 3.29 -9.93
N ALA A 35 5.41 3.87 -10.59
CA ALA A 35 5.26 4.41 -11.93
C ALA A 35 4.91 3.32 -12.98
N GLU A 36 5.57 2.16 -12.91
CA GLU A 36 5.29 1.03 -13.80
C GLU A 36 3.88 0.47 -13.60
N LEU A 37 3.47 0.27 -12.35
CA LEU A 37 2.12 -0.19 -12.03
C LEU A 37 1.06 0.85 -12.42
N ARG A 38 1.35 2.14 -12.22
CA ARG A 38 0.43 3.21 -12.64
C ARG A 38 0.27 3.24 -14.15
N ARG A 39 1.33 2.98 -14.91
CA ARG A 39 1.27 2.83 -16.38
C ARG A 39 0.41 1.63 -16.81
N ALA A 40 0.32 0.60 -15.97
CA ALA A 40 -0.58 -0.54 -16.14
C ALA A 40 -2.00 -0.30 -15.55
N ASP A 41 -2.34 0.96 -15.28
CA ASP A 41 -3.62 1.42 -14.73
C ASP A 41 -3.98 0.91 -13.31
N VAL A 42 -2.97 0.52 -12.54
CA VAL A 42 -3.13 0.23 -11.11
C VAL A 42 -3.19 1.54 -10.34
N ASP A 43 -4.13 1.67 -9.39
CA ASP A 43 -4.23 2.84 -8.52
C ASP A 43 -2.95 3.06 -7.70
N PHE A 44 -2.60 4.32 -7.43
CA PHE A 44 -1.39 4.68 -6.69
C PHE A 44 -1.32 4.00 -5.32
N GLY A 45 -2.43 3.98 -4.56
CA GLY A 45 -2.47 3.36 -3.23
C GLY A 45 -2.28 1.84 -3.30
N VAL A 46 -2.87 1.21 -4.30
CA VAL A 46 -2.72 -0.24 -4.56
C VAL A 46 -1.29 -0.57 -4.97
N ALA A 47 -0.68 0.24 -5.84
CA ALA A 47 0.70 0.05 -6.28
C ALA A 47 1.70 0.19 -5.12
N ALA A 48 1.55 1.23 -4.29
CA ALA A 48 2.39 1.45 -3.12
C ALA A 48 2.23 0.30 -2.09
N ALA A 49 0.99 -0.08 -1.78
CA ALA A 49 0.72 -1.19 -0.87
C ALA A 49 1.29 -2.52 -1.40
N ALA A 50 1.16 -2.79 -2.70
CA ALA A 50 1.71 -3.98 -3.32
C ALA A 50 3.25 -3.99 -3.28
N HIS A 51 3.91 -2.85 -3.53
CA HIS A 51 5.36 -2.74 -3.43
C HIS A 51 5.85 -3.08 -2.02
N VAL A 52 5.24 -2.47 -0.99
CA VAL A 52 5.64 -2.67 0.41
C VAL A 52 5.36 -4.09 0.91
N ALA A 53 4.23 -4.69 0.50
CA ALA A 53 3.81 -6.00 0.98
C ALA A 53 4.55 -7.18 0.31
N ARG A 54 5.27 -6.95 -0.80
CA ARG A 54 6.08 -8.01 -1.41
C ARG A 54 7.26 -8.39 -0.50
N PRO A 55 7.71 -9.66 -0.59
CA PRO A 55 8.93 -10.11 0.07
C PRO A 55 10.10 -9.14 -0.14
N ASN A 56 10.70 -8.69 0.96
CA ASN A 56 11.82 -7.76 0.96
C ASN A 56 12.74 -8.02 2.17
N PRO A 57 13.92 -7.40 2.27
CA PRO A 57 14.85 -7.67 3.38
C PRO A 57 14.28 -7.42 4.79
N MET A 58 13.30 -6.53 4.93
CA MET A 58 12.63 -6.26 6.20
C MET A 58 11.44 -7.20 6.48
N LEU A 59 10.90 -7.84 5.44
CA LEU A 59 9.77 -8.75 5.46
C LEU A 59 10.05 -9.92 4.49
N PRO A 60 10.90 -10.90 4.87
CA PRO A 60 11.33 -11.96 3.95
C PRO A 60 10.19 -12.79 3.39
N GLU A 61 9.12 -12.97 4.16
CA GLU A 61 7.90 -13.69 3.77
C GLU A 61 6.86 -12.79 3.09
N GLY A 62 7.12 -11.47 3.00
CA GLY A 62 6.14 -10.46 2.62
C GLY A 62 5.14 -10.15 3.74
N ALA A 63 4.15 -9.33 3.42
CA ALA A 63 3.03 -8.99 4.30
C ALA A 63 1.68 -9.22 3.61
N LEU A 64 0.62 -9.18 4.41
CA LEU A 64 -0.75 -9.20 3.91
C LEU A 64 -1.28 -7.78 3.75
N VAL A 65 -1.96 -7.52 2.64
CA VAL A 65 -2.75 -6.31 2.46
C VAL A 65 -4.15 -6.55 3.03
N ALA A 66 -4.46 -5.89 4.14
CA ALA A 66 -5.82 -5.84 4.68
C ALA A 66 -6.66 -4.84 3.87
N THR A 67 -7.73 -5.31 3.22
CA THR A 67 -8.52 -4.47 2.29
C THR A 67 -9.98 -4.93 2.21
N VAL A 68 -10.86 -4.03 1.79
CA VAL A 68 -12.26 -4.33 1.43
C VAL A 68 -12.46 -4.53 -0.08
N ALA A 69 -11.40 -4.32 -0.88
CA ALA A 69 -11.39 -4.49 -2.34
C ALA A 69 -10.24 -5.44 -2.75
N PRO A 70 -10.36 -6.75 -2.43
CA PRO A 70 -9.28 -7.72 -2.67
C PRO A 70 -8.94 -7.89 -4.15
N GLU A 71 -9.92 -7.73 -5.04
CA GLU A 71 -9.77 -7.82 -6.50
C GLU A 71 -8.77 -6.81 -7.07
N ALA A 72 -8.59 -5.65 -6.43
CA ALA A 72 -7.63 -4.64 -6.84
C ALA A 72 -6.17 -5.14 -6.76
N TYR A 73 -5.91 -6.18 -5.96
CA TYR A 73 -4.58 -6.75 -5.74
C TYR A 73 -4.33 -8.05 -6.53
N ALA A 74 -5.31 -8.49 -7.33
CA ALA A 74 -5.22 -9.72 -8.09
C ALA A 74 -4.02 -9.69 -9.07
N GLY A 75 -3.16 -10.71 -9.02
CA GLY A 75 -1.99 -10.81 -9.89
C GLY A 75 -0.82 -9.89 -9.51
N LEU A 76 -0.91 -9.11 -8.42
CA LEU A 76 0.18 -8.23 -7.98
C LEU A 76 1.24 -8.92 -7.11
N GLY A 77 1.11 -10.22 -6.87
CA GLY A 77 2.10 -11.02 -6.15
C GLY A 77 2.17 -10.72 -4.64
N VAL A 78 1.03 -10.34 -4.04
CA VAL A 78 0.91 -10.06 -2.61
C VAL A 78 -0.20 -10.90 -1.98
N GLY A 79 -0.04 -11.22 -0.70
CA GLY A 79 -1.12 -11.82 0.07
C GLY A 79 -2.18 -10.78 0.44
N VAL A 80 -3.44 -11.19 0.49
CA VAL A 80 -4.57 -10.29 0.74
C VAL A 80 -5.44 -10.87 1.86
N MET A 81 -5.81 -10.00 2.81
CA MET A 81 -6.81 -10.29 3.84
C MET A 81 -8.06 -9.45 3.55
N ASP A 82 -9.12 -10.13 3.14
CA ASP A 82 -10.42 -9.51 2.88
C ASP A 82 -11.11 -9.18 4.20
N LEU A 83 -11.37 -7.88 4.44
CA LEU A 83 -11.99 -7.37 5.66
C LEU A 83 -13.53 -7.43 5.62
N THR A 84 -14.12 -7.91 4.53
CA THR A 84 -15.58 -8.06 4.40
C THR A 84 -16.07 -9.45 4.78
N ARG A 85 -15.16 -10.35 5.15
CA ARG A 85 -15.45 -11.76 5.50
C ARG A 85 -15.03 -12.09 6.93
#